data_AF-A0A522NBD4-F1
#
_entry.id   AF-A0A522NBD4-F1
#
_cell.length_a   1.000
_cell.length_b   1.000
_cell.length_c   1.000
_cell.angle_alpha   90.00
_cell.angle_beta   90.00
_cell.angle_gamma   90.00
#
_symmetry.space_group_name_H-M   'P 1'
#
loop_
_entity.id
_entity.type
_entity.pdbx_description
1 polymer ?
#
loop_
_entity_poly.entity_id
_entity_poly.type
_entity_poly.pdbx_seq_one_letter_code
_entity_poly.pdbx_strand_id
1 'polypeptide(L)'
;QDWDGSGPHNTLRVLELIADGPVATQELWRYLCDVDLVGTISSRFGPADHPLLQLLADPRALGLRIADGLWLRLVDVGWVIAAPALSQGIRKVHDFLTVGAAAPLQAAGTVALGLPDRYYGDLVAAYRTRRDRLVASLDAAGLRPTRPDGAYYVMTDLSGITADDDVTFARRLVTQAGVAAVPGSSFYHDPALGRRRLRFAFPKRAETLAAAAERLASLSSAQGTATPAGVREMSG
;
A
#
# COMPACT_ATOMS: atom_id res chain seq x y z
N GLN A 1 -3.73 -25.76 -26.67
CA GLN A 1 -4.97 -24.95 -26.71
C GLN A 1 -6.04 -25.98 -26.93
N ASP A 2 -6.79 -26.28 -25.88
CA ASP A 2 -7.62 -27.47 -25.83
C ASP A 2 -9.04 -27.06 -26.16
N TRP A 3 -9.38 -27.18 -27.44
CA TRP A 3 -10.74 -27.02 -27.95
C TRP A 3 -11.31 -28.43 -28.10
N ASP A 4 -12.50 -28.67 -27.53
CA ASP A 4 -13.32 -29.82 -27.92
C ASP A 4 -14.64 -29.33 -28.53
N GLY A 5 -15.49 -30.27 -28.93
CA GLY A 5 -16.79 -29.99 -29.56
C GLY A 5 -17.79 -29.23 -28.68
N SER A 6 -17.41 -28.80 -27.47
CA SER A 6 -18.25 -28.02 -26.54
C SER A 6 -17.78 -26.58 -26.31
N GLY A 7 -16.62 -26.18 -26.85
CA GLY A 7 -16.13 -24.78 -26.79
C GLY A 7 -14.74 -24.63 -26.13
N PRO A 8 -14.35 -23.38 -25.78
CA PRO A 8 -13.04 -23.10 -25.19
C PRO A 8 -12.96 -23.51 -23.71
N HIS A 9 -11.93 -24.26 -23.34
CA HIS A 9 -11.72 -24.74 -21.96
C HIS A 9 -10.87 -23.84 -21.06
N ASN A 10 -10.48 -22.65 -21.52
CA ASN A 10 -9.58 -21.81 -20.73
C ASN A 10 -10.29 -21.22 -19.51
N THR A 11 -9.58 -21.17 -18.39
CA THR A 11 -10.06 -20.54 -17.15
C THR A 11 -9.39 -19.19 -16.94
N LEU A 12 -10.19 -18.11 -16.86
CA LEU A 12 -9.75 -16.80 -16.40
C LEU A 12 -9.68 -16.79 -14.87
N ARG A 13 -8.48 -16.69 -14.32
CA ARG A 13 -8.27 -16.59 -12.87
C ARG A 13 -8.20 -15.14 -12.44
N VAL A 14 -9.24 -14.68 -11.77
CA VAL A 14 -9.33 -13.34 -11.20
C VAL A 14 -8.77 -13.40 -9.78
N LEU A 15 -7.64 -12.72 -9.56
CA LEU A 15 -7.00 -12.68 -8.24
C LEU A 15 -7.77 -11.79 -7.27
N GLU A 16 -8.22 -10.63 -7.74
CA GLU A 16 -8.94 -9.65 -6.94
C GLU A 16 -9.88 -8.86 -7.86
N LEU A 17 -11.11 -8.61 -7.40
CA LEU A 17 -12.09 -7.81 -8.13
C LEU A 17 -12.77 -6.87 -7.12
N ILE A 18 -12.46 -5.58 -7.21
CA ILE A 18 -13.00 -4.55 -6.30
C ILE A 18 -13.79 -3.54 -7.12
N ALA A 19 -15.02 -3.28 -6.68
CA ALA A 19 -15.91 -2.29 -7.26
C ALA A 19 -16.48 -1.40 -6.16
N ASP A 20 -16.64 -0.10 -6.45
CA ASP A 20 -17.18 0.89 -5.51
C ASP A 20 -18.72 1.06 -5.63
N GLY A 21 -19.41 0.02 -6.12
CA GLY A 21 -20.88 0.03 -6.24
C GLY A 21 -21.43 -0.94 -7.29
N PRO A 22 -22.77 -1.06 -7.38
CA PRO A 22 -23.43 -2.04 -8.25
C PRO A 22 -23.12 -1.85 -9.75
N VAL A 23 -23.11 -0.60 -10.23
CA VAL A 23 -22.81 -0.28 -11.64
C VAL A 23 -21.38 -0.67 -11.99
N ALA A 24 -20.41 -0.29 -11.17
CA ALA A 24 -19.01 -0.65 -11.38
C ALA A 24 -18.80 -2.17 -11.32
N THR A 25 -19.54 -2.86 -10.44
CA THR A 25 -19.53 -4.33 -10.35
C THR A 25 -20.04 -4.96 -11.65
N GLN A 26 -21.17 -4.47 -12.18
CA GLN A 26 -21.75 -4.97 -13.43
C GLN A 26 -20.79 -4.81 -14.61
N GLU A 27 -20.19 -3.64 -14.77
CA GLU A 27 -19.25 -3.37 -15.88
C GLU A 27 -18.00 -4.26 -15.81
N LEU A 28 -17.47 -4.47 -14.61
CA LEU A 28 -16.34 -5.39 -14.41
C LEU A 28 -16.70 -6.83 -14.79
N TRP A 29 -17.86 -7.33 -14.36
CA TRP A 29 -18.29 -8.68 -14.70
C TRP A 29 -18.62 -8.84 -16.18
N ARG A 30 -19.18 -7.80 -16.81
CA ARG A 30 -19.37 -7.77 -18.25
C ARG A 30 -18.03 -7.88 -18.99
N TYR A 31 -17.05 -7.07 -18.60
CA TYR A 31 -15.70 -7.14 -19.16
C TYR A 31 -15.08 -8.53 -19.01
N LEU A 32 -15.22 -9.17 -17.83
CA LEU A 32 -14.70 -10.52 -17.60
C LEU A 32 -15.38 -11.58 -18.49
N CYS A 33 -16.69 -11.44 -18.74
CA CYS A 33 -17.45 -12.33 -19.63
C CYS A 33 -17.16 -12.08 -21.12
N ASP A 34 -16.73 -10.87 -21.49
CA ASP A 34 -16.35 -10.51 -22.86
C ASP A 34 -14.92 -10.95 -23.21
N VAL A 35 -14.18 -11.56 -22.27
CA VAL A 35 -12.86 -12.13 -22.57
C VAL A 35 -13.02 -13.36 -23.45
N ASP A 36 -12.62 -13.22 -24.71
CA ASP A 36 -12.67 -14.30 -25.71
C ASP A 36 -11.94 -15.57 -25.24
N LEU A 37 -12.43 -16.71 -25.72
CA LEU A 37 -11.82 -18.04 -25.51
C LEU A 37 -11.73 -18.45 -24.03
N VAL A 38 -12.57 -17.89 -23.15
CA VAL A 38 -12.70 -18.30 -21.74
C VAL A 38 -14.01 -19.05 -21.53
N GLY A 39 -13.93 -20.29 -21.08
CA GLY A 39 -15.11 -21.10 -20.71
C GLY A 39 -15.42 -21.06 -19.21
N THR A 40 -14.50 -20.58 -18.37
CA THR A 40 -14.69 -20.53 -16.92
C THR A 40 -13.99 -19.30 -16.33
N ILE A 41 -14.70 -18.57 -15.47
CA ILE A 41 -14.11 -17.48 -14.68
C ILE A 41 -14.04 -17.96 -13.23
N SER A 42 -12.86 -17.88 -12.61
CA SER A 42 -12.63 -18.27 -11.22
C SER A 42 -12.13 -17.07 -10.43
N SER A 43 -12.88 -16.68 -9.39
CA SER A 43 -12.48 -15.66 -8.42
C SER A 43 -12.38 -16.27 -7.03
N ARG A 44 -11.38 -15.85 -6.23
CA ARG A 44 -11.07 -16.43 -4.92
C ARG A 44 -11.39 -15.53 -3.73
N PHE A 45 -11.40 -14.23 -3.93
CA PHE A 45 -11.56 -13.24 -2.87
C PHE A 45 -12.67 -12.29 -3.26
N GLY A 46 -13.76 -12.34 -2.50
CA GLY A 46 -14.93 -11.49 -2.68
C GLY A 46 -15.74 -11.44 -1.40
N PRO A 47 -16.56 -10.39 -1.21
CA PRO A 47 -17.45 -10.30 -0.05
C PRO A 47 -18.47 -11.44 -0.06
N ALA A 48 -18.88 -11.93 1.12
CA ALA A 48 -19.81 -13.07 1.22
C ALA A 48 -21.19 -12.76 0.62
N ASP A 49 -21.56 -11.50 0.60
CA ASP A 49 -22.78 -10.92 0.03
C ASP A 49 -22.60 -10.39 -1.40
N HIS A 50 -21.59 -10.88 -2.14
CA HIS A 50 -21.34 -10.43 -3.51
C HIS A 50 -22.62 -10.53 -4.38
N PRO A 51 -23.02 -9.45 -5.09
CA PRO A 51 -24.30 -9.39 -5.81
C PRO A 51 -24.40 -10.35 -7.02
N LEU A 52 -23.34 -11.09 -7.35
CA LEU A 52 -23.31 -11.97 -8.51
C LEU A 52 -24.37 -13.07 -8.43
N LEU A 53 -24.65 -13.55 -7.22
CA LEU A 53 -25.72 -14.52 -6.98
C LEU A 53 -27.08 -14.05 -7.50
N GLN A 54 -27.32 -12.74 -7.50
CA GLN A 54 -28.58 -12.14 -7.93
C GLN A 54 -28.55 -11.75 -9.42
N LEU A 55 -27.37 -11.65 -10.01
CA LEU A 55 -27.18 -11.19 -11.40
C LEU A 55 -27.12 -12.36 -12.41
N LEU A 56 -26.85 -13.58 -11.95
CA LEU A 56 -26.77 -14.75 -12.82
C LEU A 56 -28.14 -15.35 -13.10
N ALA A 57 -28.37 -15.70 -14.37
CA ALA A 57 -29.57 -16.40 -14.81
C ALA A 57 -29.70 -17.80 -14.17
N ASP A 58 -28.57 -18.48 -13.94
CA ASP A 58 -28.50 -19.71 -13.15
C ASP A 58 -27.47 -19.55 -12.01
N PRO A 59 -27.93 -19.23 -10.78
CA PRO A 59 -27.04 -19.09 -9.63
C PRO A 59 -26.31 -20.38 -9.24
N ARG A 60 -26.78 -21.57 -9.64
CA ARG A 60 -26.14 -22.85 -9.31
C ARG A 60 -24.84 -23.05 -10.09
N ALA A 61 -24.76 -22.50 -11.30
CA ALA A 61 -23.56 -22.55 -12.13
C ALA A 61 -22.36 -21.81 -11.51
N LEU A 62 -22.58 -20.90 -10.55
CA LEU A 62 -21.52 -20.13 -9.90
C LEU A 62 -20.58 -20.99 -9.05
N GLY A 63 -21.07 -22.12 -8.51
CA GLY A 63 -20.27 -22.99 -7.64
C GLY A 63 -19.69 -22.26 -6.42
N LEU A 64 -20.41 -21.27 -5.88
CA LEU A 64 -19.94 -20.44 -4.77
C LEU A 64 -19.59 -21.30 -3.55
N ARG A 65 -18.40 -21.08 -3.00
CA ARG A 65 -17.96 -21.67 -1.74
C ARG A 65 -17.63 -20.55 -0.78
N ILE A 66 -18.34 -20.52 0.34
CA ILE A 66 -18.03 -19.64 1.47
C ILE A 66 -17.11 -20.42 2.39
N ALA A 67 -16.01 -19.79 2.79
CA ALA A 67 -15.09 -20.33 3.76
C ALA A 67 -14.64 -19.21 4.68
N ASP A 68 -14.44 -19.53 5.96
CA ASP A 68 -13.82 -18.60 6.90
C ASP A 68 -12.33 -18.48 6.56
N GLY A 69 -11.90 -17.27 6.24
CA GLY A 69 -10.49 -16.93 6.06
C GLY A 69 -9.95 -16.27 7.31
N LEU A 70 -9.03 -16.92 8.01
CA LEU A 70 -8.29 -16.28 9.10
C LEU A 70 -7.11 -15.51 8.51
N TRP A 71 -7.20 -14.19 8.50
CA TRP A 71 -6.07 -13.32 8.18
C TRP A 71 -5.11 -13.27 9.37
N LEU A 72 -4.19 -14.22 9.44
CA LEU A 72 -3.12 -14.20 10.41
C LEU A 72 -1.96 -13.34 9.90
N ARG A 73 -1.65 -12.27 10.63
CA ARG A 73 -0.32 -11.68 10.55
C ARG A 73 0.63 -12.62 11.30
N LEU A 74 1.35 -13.44 10.56
CA LEU A 74 2.32 -14.44 11.06
C LEU A 74 3.38 -13.91 12.05
N VAL A 75 3.49 -12.59 12.23
CA VAL A 75 4.54 -11.94 13.03
C VAL A 75 4.01 -11.09 14.18
N ASP A 76 2.72 -11.22 14.54
CA ASP A 76 2.14 -10.41 15.62
C ASP A 76 2.43 -11.01 17.01
N VAL A 77 3.70 -10.99 17.41
CA VAL A 77 4.15 -11.30 18.78
C VAL A 77 4.89 -10.09 19.34
N GLY A 78 4.13 -9.20 19.99
CA GLY A 78 4.68 -8.09 20.76
C GLY A 78 4.95 -8.49 22.21
N TRP A 79 5.80 -7.70 22.88
CA TRP A 79 5.95 -7.74 24.33
C TRP A 79 5.96 -6.32 24.90
N VAL A 80 5.68 -6.20 26.19
CA VAL A 80 5.75 -4.94 26.93
C VAL A 80 6.64 -5.12 28.15
N ILE A 81 7.53 -4.16 28.38
CA ILE A 81 8.29 -4.03 29.62
C ILE A 81 7.70 -2.83 30.35
N ALA A 82 7.14 -3.06 31.54
CA ALA A 82 6.44 -2.04 32.31
C ALA A 82 6.65 -2.25 33.82
N ALA A 83 6.45 -1.20 34.60
CA ALA A 83 6.46 -1.28 36.06
C ALA A 83 5.44 -2.32 36.56
N PRO A 84 5.68 -3.00 37.69
CA PRO A 84 4.83 -4.10 38.16
C PRO A 84 3.34 -3.74 38.22
N ALA A 85 3.00 -2.56 38.73
CA ALA A 85 1.62 -2.07 38.84
C ALA A 85 0.92 -1.97 37.46
N LEU A 86 1.64 -1.49 36.43
CA LEU A 86 1.11 -1.37 35.08
C LEU A 86 1.01 -2.74 34.39
N SER A 87 2.04 -3.59 34.57
CA SER A 87 2.07 -4.92 33.97
C SER A 87 0.89 -5.79 34.45
N GLN A 88 0.48 -5.68 35.72
CA GLN A 88 -0.68 -6.38 36.25
C GLN A 88 -1.98 -6.01 35.51
N GLY A 89 -2.20 -4.71 35.26
CA GLY A 89 -3.37 -4.23 34.51
C GLY A 89 -3.36 -4.76 33.06
N ILE A 90 -2.21 -4.65 32.39
CA ILE A 90 -2.05 -5.12 31.00
C ILE A 90 -2.32 -6.62 30.88
N ARG A 91 -1.78 -7.44 31.79
CA ARG A 91 -1.97 -8.90 31.77
C ARG A 91 -3.44 -9.29 31.95
N LYS A 92 -4.17 -8.62 32.84
CA LYS A 92 -5.62 -8.88 33.04
C LYS A 92 -6.41 -8.62 31.76
N VAL A 93 -6.15 -7.50 31.08
CA VAL A 93 -6.82 -7.16 29.81
C VAL A 93 -6.43 -8.15 28.71
N HIS A 94 -5.14 -8.50 28.61
CA HIS A 94 -4.63 -9.43 27.61
C HIS A 94 -5.23 -10.84 27.76
N ASP A 95 -5.32 -11.35 28.99
CA ASP A 95 -5.92 -12.64 29.29
C ASP A 95 -7.40 -12.68 28.88
N PHE A 96 -8.15 -11.63 29.20
CA PHE A 96 -9.57 -11.54 28.83
C PHE A 96 -9.81 -11.42 27.31
N LEU A 97 -9.01 -10.64 26.60
CA LEU A 97 -9.22 -10.37 25.18
C LEU A 97 -8.64 -11.44 24.26
N THR A 98 -7.50 -12.03 24.64
CA THR A 98 -6.70 -12.87 23.73
C THR A 98 -6.17 -14.15 24.36
N VAL A 99 -6.26 -14.31 25.68
CA VAL A 99 -5.66 -15.40 26.50
C VAL A 99 -4.13 -15.46 26.38
N GLY A 100 -3.58 -15.58 25.18
CA GLY A 100 -2.16 -15.68 24.89
C GLY A 100 -1.84 -15.43 23.43
N ALA A 101 -0.61 -14.99 23.14
CA ALA A 101 -0.08 -15.04 21.79
C ALA A 101 0.07 -16.51 21.33
N ALA A 102 0.00 -16.78 20.03
CA ALA A 102 0.13 -18.14 19.51
C ALA A 102 1.47 -18.78 19.93
N ALA A 103 1.40 -19.92 20.64
CA ALA A 103 2.58 -20.59 21.20
C ALA A 103 3.69 -20.91 20.17
N PRO A 104 3.40 -21.36 18.93
CA PRO A 104 4.43 -21.55 17.91
C PRO A 104 5.18 -20.26 17.55
N LEU A 105 4.49 -19.10 17.57
CA LEU A 105 5.10 -17.81 17.29
C LEU A 105 5.94 -17.31 18.47
N GLN A 106 5.55 -17.61 19.71
CA GLN A 106 6.40 -17.34 20.87
C GLN A 106 7.71 -18.13 20.79
N ALA A 107 7.65 -19.41 20.39
CA ALA A 107 8.85 -20.24 20.18
C ALA A 107 9.75 -19.67 19.06
N ALA A 108 9.16 -19.24 17.94
CA ALA A 108 9.88 -18.56 16.87
C ALA A 108 10.50 -17.23 17.34
N GLY A 109 9.79 -16.47 18.18
CA GLY A 109 10.28 -15.24 18.79
C GLY A 109 11.54 -15.45 19.63
N THR A 110 11.59 -16.53 20.42
CA THR A 110 12.80 -16.90 21.17
C THR A 110 14.01 -17.15 20.26
N VAL A 111 13.80 -17.85 19.14
CA VAL A 111 14.87 -18.04 18.13
C VAL A 111 15.29 -16.70 17.52
N ALA A 112 14.32 -15.85 17.18
CA ALA A 112 14.58 -14.54 16.59
C ALA A 112 15.38 -13.61 17.53
N LEU A 113 15.10 -13.64 18.84
CA LEU A 113 15.85 -12.89 19.86
C LEU A 113 17.29 -13.37 20.04
N GLY A 114 17.60 -14.61 19.64
CA GLY A 114 18.94 -15.18 19.67
C GLY A 114 19.71 -15.03 18.34
N LEU A 115 19.17 -14.31 17.36
CA LEU A 115 19.88 -14.10 16.09
C LEU A 115 21.18 -13.31 16.32
N PRO A 116 22.26 -13.63 15.60
CA PRO A 116 23.53 -12.95 15.77
C PRO A 116 23.45 -11.49 15.29
N ASP A 117 24.18 -10.58 15.95
CA ASP A 117 24.21 -9.14 15.64
C ASP A 117 24.41 -8.81 14.16
N ARG A 118 25.17 -9.65 13.43
CA ARG A 118 25.37 -9.53 11.98
C ARG A 118 24.06 -9.42 11.20
N TYR A 119 23.02 -10.15 11.61
CA TYR A 119 21.71 -10.11 10.96
C TYR A 119 21.13 -8.68 11.00
N TYR A 120 21.18 -8.04 12.16
CA TYR A 120 20.70 -6.68 12.35
C TYR A 120 21.62 -5.65 11.69
N GLY A 121 22.94 -5.87 11.72
CA GLY A 121 23.92 -5.05 11.01
C GLY A 121 23.68 -5.01 9.51
N ASP A 122 23.48 -6.17 8.88
CA ASP A 122 23.18 -6.32 7.47
C ASP A 122 21.83 -5.68 7.11
N LEU A 123 20.82 -5.87 7.97
CA LEU A 123 19.51 -5.25 7.82
C LEU A 123 19.63 -3.72 7.81
N VAL A 124 20.31 -3.14 8.79
CA VAL A 124 20.55 -1.69 8.89
C VAL A 124 21.29 -1.17 7.67
N ALA A 125 22.36 -1.84 7.24
CA ALA A 125 23.12 -1.45 6.05
C ALA A 125 22.23 -1.46 4.79
N ALA A 126 21.43 -2.52 4.61
CA ALA A 126 20.55 -2.66 3.47
C ALA A 126 19.42 -1.60 3.46
N TYR A 127 18.87 -1.23 4.63
CA TYR A 127 17.87 -0.17 4.73
C TYR A 127 18.47 1.23 4.56
N ARG A 128 19.70 1.48 5.03
CA ARG A 128 20.42 2.75 4.78
C ARG A 128 20.62 2.99 3.29
N THR A 129 21.07 1.99 2.55
CA THR A 129 21.23 2.09 1.08
C THR A 129 19.91 2.43 0.38
N ARG A 130 18.79 1.80 0.78
CA ARG A 130 17.47 2.09 0.21
C ARG A 130 16.96 3.47 0.58
N ARG A 131 17.14 3.89 1.83
CA ARG A 131 16.82 5.24 2.32
C ARG A 131 17.56 6.29 1.49
N ASP A 132 18.87 6.16 1.39
CA ASP A 132 19.72 7.18 0.76
C ASP A 132 19.37 7.33 -0.73
N ARG A 133 19.09 6.22 -1.43
CA ARG A 133 18.58 6.25 -2.81
C ARG A 133 17.24 6.97 -2.94
N LEU A 134 16.27 6.64 -2.08
CA LEU A 134 14.95 7.28 -2.12
C LEU A 134 15.05 8.77 -1.79
N VAL A 135 15.79 9.14 -0.75
CA VAL A 135 15.99 10.54 -0.34
C VAL A 135 16.61 11.33 -1.49
N ALA A 136 17.68 10.84 -2.10
CA ALA A 136 18.30 11.52 -3.25
C ALA A 136 17.32 11.70 -4.42
N SER A 137 16.49 10.69 -4.69
CA SER A 137 15.52 10.74 -5.79
C SER A 137 14.39 11.75 -5.51
N LEU A 138 13.89 11.80 -4.27
CA LEU A 138 12.87 12.76 -3.85
C LEU A 138 13.42 14.19 -3.85
N ASP A 139 14.66 14.37 -3.41
CA ASP A 139 15.33 15.67 -3.40
C ASP A 139 15.57 16.20 -4.81
N ALA A 140 16.06 15.34 -5.72
CA ALA A 140 16.21 15.66 -7.14
C ALA A 140 14.87 15.99 -7.82
N ALA A 141 13.78 15.39 -7.35
CA ALA A 141 12.42 15.71 -7.80
C ALA A 141 11.85 17.01 -7.20
N GLY A 142 12.60 17.67 -6.32
CA GLY A 142 12.21 18.90 -5.63
C GLY A 142 11.32 18.70 -4.42
N LEU A 143 11.03 17.45 -4.01
CA LEU A 143 10.05 17.11 -2.96
C LEU A 143 10.53 17.37 -1.52
N ARG A 144 11.69 18.01 -1.32
CA ARG A 144 12.19 18.43 0.02
C ARG A 144 12.08 17.33 1.09
N PRO A 145 12.73 16.17 0.90
CA PRO A 145 12.67 15.08 1.87
C PRO A 145 13.43 15.42 3.17
N THR A 146 12.86 15.01 4.31
CA THR A 146 13.58 14.99 5.59
C THR A 146 14.26 13.65 5.76
N ARG A 147 15.59 13.63 5.90
CA ARG A 147 16.35 12.39 6.09
C ARG A 147 15.98 11.75 7.44
N PRO A 148 15.46 10.50 7.45
CA PRO A 148 15.11 9.84 8.70
C PRO A 148 16.33 9.16 9.34
N ASP A 149 16.40 9.26 10.67
CA ASP A 149 17.41 8.56 11.49
C ASP A 149 17.02 7.12 11.81
N GLY A 150 15.73 6.78 11.67
CA GLY A 150 15.18 5.46 11.93
C GLY A 150 13.89 5.19 11.17
N ALA A 151 13.23 4.07 11.48
CA ALA A 151 12.09 3.54 10.72
C ALA A 151 12.42 3.30 9.23
N TYR A 152 11.39 3.12 8.41
CA TYR A 152 11.52 2.79 7.00
C TYR A 152 10.73 3.71 6.06
N TYR A 153 10.52 4.96 6.51
CA TYR A 153 9.76 5.98 5.79
C TYR A 153 10.49 7.31 5.71
N VAL A 154 10.25 8.07 4.65
CA VAL A 154 10.72 9.44 4.44
C VAL A 154 9.51 10.36 4.37
N MET A 155 9.53 11.45 5.15
CA MET A 155 8.55 12.52 5.05
C MET A 155 9.07 13.61 4.11
N THR A 156 8.21 14.15 3.27
CA THR A 156 8.50 15.25 2.33
C THR A 156 7.68 16.49 2.67
N ASP A 157 8.09 17.63 2.14
CA ASP A 157 7.37 18.90 2.27
C ASP A 157 6.96 19.42 0.89
N LEU A 158 5.67 19.67 0.71
CA LEU A 158 5.10 20.21 -0.52
C LEU A 158 5.13 21.74 -0.58
N SER A 159 5.57 22.41 0.50
CA SER A 159 5.58 23.88 0.58
C SER A 159 6.53 24.47 -0.47
N GLY A 160 6.02 25.42 -1.26
CA GLY A 160 6.78 26.04 -2.35
C GLY A 160 6.95 25.17 -3.60
N ILE A 161 6.30 24.00 -3.68
CA ILE A 161 6.30 23.12 -4.87
C ILE A 161 4.98 23.24 -5.63
N THR A 162 3.87 23.30 -4.90
CA THR A 162 2.51 23.23 -5.47
C THR A 162 1.52 23.89 -4.51
N ALA A 163 0.37 24.36 -5.02
CA ALA A 163 -0.72 24.80 -4.16
C ALA A 163 -1.59 23.62 -3.65
N ASP A 164 -1.50 22.46 -4.29
CA ASP A 164 -2.29 21.27 -3.95
C ASP A 164 -2.00 20.78 -2.54
N ASP A 165 -3.02 20.33 -1.83
CA ASP A 165 -2.81 19.59 -0.58
C ASP A 165 -2.22 18.19 -0.80
N ASP A 166 -1.83 17.57 0.30
CA ASP A 166 -1.23 16.23 0.34
C ASP A 166 -2.09 15.18 -0.37
N VAL A 167 -3.41 15.14 -0.16
CA VAL A 167 -4.30 14.17 -0.80
C VAL A 167 -4.35 14.38 -2.32
N THR A 168 -4.54 15.63 -2.76
CA THR A 168 -4.64 15.99 -4.18
C THR A 168 -3.30 15.70 -4.88
N PHE A 169 -2.18 16.09 -4.27
CA PHE A 169 -0.87 15.83 -4.84
C PHE A 169 -0.51 14.35 -4.84
N ALA A 170 -0.84 13.58 -3.79
CA ALA A 170 -0.64 12.14 -3.75
C ALA A 170 -1.39 11.44 -4.89
N ARG A 171 -2.65 11.82 -5.13
CA ARG A 171 -3.44 11.30 -6.26
C ARG A 171 -2.78 11.67 -7.59
N ARG A 172 -2.29 12.90 -7.74
CA ARG A 172 -1.58 13.34 -8.94
C ARG A 172 -0.29 12.55 -9.18
N LEU A 173 0.52 12.30 -8.15
CA LEU A 173 1.72 11.46 -8.26
C LEU A 173 1.39 10.06 -8.77
N VAL A 174 0.28 9.47 -8.30
CA VAL A 174 -0.17 8.15 -8.76
C VAL A 174 -0.59 8.20 -10.22
N THR A 175 -1.42 9.16 -10.62
CA THR A 175 -1.98 9.20 -11.98
C THR A 175 -0.98 9.66 -13.04
N GLN A 176 -0.10 10.60 -12.71
CA GLN A 176 0.82 11.21 -13.68
C GLN A 176 2.20 10.55 -13.69
N ALA A 177 2.66 10.01 -12.56
CA ALA A 177 3.98 9.39 -12.47
C ALA A 177 3.94 7.91 -12.09
N GLY A 178 2.80 7.35 -11.72
CA GLY A 178 2.75 5.96 -11.25
C GLY A 178 3.56 5.75 -9.96
N VAL A 179 3.66 6.78 -9.11
CA VAL A 179 4.34 6.72 -7.81
C VAL A 179 3.33 6.99 -6.71
N ALA A 180 3.16 6.03 -5.81
CA ALA A 180 2.25 6.16 -4.67
C ALA A 180 2.96 6.74 -3.44
N ALA A 181 2.32 7.72 -2.82
CA ALA A 181 2.70 8.31 -1.54
C ALA A 181 1.50 8.28 -0.58
N VAL A 182 1.76 8.32 0.72
CA VAL A 182 0.68 8.41 1.73
C VAL A 182 0.50 9.87 2.14
N PRO A 183 -0.74 10.42 2.11
CA PRO A 183 -1.04 11.77 2.59
C PRO A 183 -0.59 11.96 4.04
N GLY A 184 0.07 13.08 4.32
CA GLY A 184 0.60 13.41 5.64
C GLY A 184 -0.49 13.63 6.67
N SER A 185 -1.61 14.23 6.26
CA SER A 185 -2.78 14.54 7.10
C SER A 185 -3.31 13.34 7.88
N SER A 186 -3.17 12.12 7.35
CA SER A 186 -3.59 10.89 8.03
C SER A 186 -2.74 10.51 9.25
N PHE A 187 -1.59 11.16 9.47
CA PHE A 187 -0.69 10.89 10.60
C PHE A 187 -0.83 11.89 11.76
N TYR A 188 -1.65 12.93 11.60
CA TYR A 188 -1.83 13.97 12.61
C TYR A 188 -3.25 13.94 13.15
N HIS A 189 -3.40 14.15 14.45
CA HIS A 189 -4.71 14.35 15.07
C HIS A 189 -5.42 15.57 14.47
N ASP A 190 -4.68 16.68 14.26
CA ASP A 190 -5.12 17.80 13.44
C ASP A 190 -4.60 17.62 12.00
N PRO A 191 -5.48 17.28 11.03
CA PRO A 191 -5.09 17.07 9.63
C PRO A 191 -4.38 18.27 9.00
N ALA A 192 -4.62 19.49 9.48
CA ALA A 192 -4.02 20.71 8.93
C ALA A 192 -2.48 20.69 9.03
N LEU A 193 -1.93 20.08 10.10
CA LEU A 193 -0.49 19.95 10.32
C LEU A 193 0.19 19.04 9.29
N GLY A 194 -0.53 18.07 8.75
CA GLY A 194 -0.04 17.11 7.75
C GLY A 194 -0.37 17.47 6.31
N ARG A 195 -1.22 18.47 6.07
CA ARG A 195 -1.80 18.83 4.77
C ARG A 195 -0.77 19.22 3.69
N ARG A 196 0.47 19.51 4.09
CA ARG A 196 1.61 19.83 3.21
C ARG A 196 2.69 18.75 3.17
N ARG A 197 2.42 17.56 3.71
CA ARG A 197 3.41 16.50 3.87
C ARG A 197 3.00 15.25 3.10
N LEU A 198 3.97 14.50 2.58
CA LEU A 198 3.74 13.14 2.09
C LEU A 198 4.72 12.18 2.74
N ARG A 199 4.33 10.92 2.85
CA ARG A 199 5.17 9.84 3.35
C ARG A 199 5.44 8.82 2.25
N PHE A 200 6.73 8.52 2.04
CA PHE A 200 7.20 7.48 1.14
C PHE A 200 7.88 6.36 1.93
N ALA A 201 7.73 5.11 1.48
CA ALA A 201 8.35 3.94 2.13
C ALA A 201 9.47 3.37 1.25
N PHE A 202 10.63 3.09 1.86
CA PHE A 202 11.78 2.49 1.17
C PHE A 202 12.03 0.97 1.35
N PRO A 203 11.24 0.13 2.07
CA PRO A 203 11.33 -1.32 1.99
C PRO A 203 10.78 -1.84 0.65
N LYS A 204 11.52 -1.56 -0.42
CA LYS A 204 11.19 -1.95 -1.78
C LYS A 204 12.42 -2.61 -2.42
N ARG A 205 12.17 -3.31 -3.53
CA ARG A 205 13.24 -3.84 -4.36
C ARG A 205 14.05 -2.69 -4.97
N ALA A 206 15.32 -2.93 -5.28
CA ALA A 206 16.21 -1.90 -5.80
C ALA A 206 15.68 -1.34 -7.13
N GLU A 207 15.14 -2.22 -7.98
CA GLU A 207 14.55 -1.89 -9.28
C GLU A 207 13.29 -1.04 -9.12
N THR A 208 12.50 -1.29 -8.09
CA THR A 208 11.31 -0.46 -7.79
C THR A 208 11.71 0.95 -7.37
N LEU A 209 12.77 1.10 -6.57
CA LEU A 209 13.27 2.42 -6.19
C LEU A 209 13.88 3.17 -7.38
N ALA A 210 14.60 2.47 -8.26
CA ALA A 210 15.16 3.06 -9.48
C ALA A 210 14.06 3.54 -10.43
N ALA A 211 13.06 2.69 -10.72
CA ALA A 211 11.93 3.07 -11.57
C ALA A 211 11.13 4.24 -10.99
N ALA A 212 10.96 4.29 -9.66
CA ALA A 212 10.33 5.44 -9.01
C ALA A 212 11.15 6.73 -9.18
N ALA A 213 12.48 6.66 -9.10
CA ALA A 213 13.36 7.80 -9.32
C ALA A 213 13.23 8.37 -10.75
N GLU A 214 13.23 7.50 -11.76
CA GLU A 214 13.05 7.89 -13.17
C GLU A 214 11.69 8.57 -13.40
N ARG A 215 10.62 7.99 -12.82
CA ARG A 215 9.26 8.56 -12.90
C ARG A 215 9.17 9.92 -12.23
N LEU A 216 9.77 10.07 -11.04
CA LEU A 216 9.80 11.34 -10.32
C LEU A 216 10.60 12.41 -11.09
N ALA A 217 11.70 12.05 -11.73
CA ALA A 217 12.47 12.99 -12.55
C ALA A 217 11.66 13.52 -13.75
N SER A 218 10.83 12.68 -14.38
CA SER A 218 9.97 13.10 -15.48
C SER A 218 8.91 14.14 -15.06
N LEU A 219 8.39 14.06 -13.82
CA LEU A 219 7.47 15.07 -13.29
C LEU A 219 8.10 16.45 -13.16
N SER A 220 9.34 16.53 -12.68
CA SER A 220 10.04 17.80 -12.51
C SER A 220 10.29 18.49 -13.84
N SER A 221 10.57 17.72 -14.90
CA SER A 221 10.70 18.27 -16.26
C SER A 221 9.38 18.83 -16.82
N ALA A 222 8.24 18.24 -16.44
CA ALA A 222 6.91 18.72 -16.84
C ALA A 222 6.44 19.94 -16.04
N GLN A 223 6.97 20.18 -14.84
CA GLN A 223 6.64 21.34 -14.01
C GLN A 223 7.44 22.60 -14.38
N GLY A 224 8.56 22.47 -15.12
CA GLY A 224 9.47 23.58 -15.47
C GLY A 224 8.99 24.56 -16.55
N THR A 225 7.79 24.41 -17.11
CA THR A 225 7.23 25.31 -18.14
C THR A 225 6.23 26.34 -17.61
N ALA A 226 5.92 26.34 -16.31
CA ALA A 226 5.11 27.39 -15.70
C ALA A 226 5.98 28.57 -15.27
N THR A 227 6.27 29.48 -16.20
CA THR A 227 6.84 30.80 -15.91
C THR A 227 5.94 31.53 -14.91
N PRO A 228 6.45 32.02 -13.76
CA PRO A 228 5.66 32.94 -12.94
C PRO A 228 5.51 34.24 -13.72
N ALA A 229 4.26 34.60 -14.05
CA ALA A 229 3.92 35.86 -14.69
C ALA A 229 4.54 37.01 -13.90
N GLY A 230 5.46 37.74 -14.54
CA GLY A 230 6.19 38.84 -13.94
C GLY A 230 5.24 39.94 -13.49
N VAL A 231 5.37 40.37 -12.24
CA VAL A 231 4.87 41.66 -11.79
C VAL A 231 5.85 42.71 -12.33
N ARG A 232 5.47 43.33 -13.45
CA ARG A 232 6.04 44.63 -13.85
C ARG A 232 5.38 45.68 -12.96
N GLU A 233 6.09 46.17 -11.95
CA GLU A 233 5.76 47.45 -11.33
C GLU A 233 6.21 48.57 -12.28
N MET A 234 5.22 49.28 -12.83
CA MET A 234 5.40 50.58 -13.47
C MET A 234 5.20 51.67 -12.41
N SER A 235 6.26 52.43 -12.19
CA SER A 235 6.31 53.88 -11.89
C SER A 235 5.50 54.47 -10.73
N GLY A 236 6.25 55.13 -9.85
CA GLY A 236 5.87 56.26 -8.99
C GLY A 236 7.12 56.95 -8.48
#